data_AF-A0A6A4KY53-F1
#
_entry.id   AF-A0A6A4KY53-F1
#
_cell.length_a   1.000
_cell.length_b   1.000
_cell.length_c   1.000
_cell.angle_alpha   90.00
_cell.angle_beta   90.00
_cell.angle_gamma   90.00
#
_symmetry.space_group_name_H-M   'P 1'
#
loop_
_entity.id
_entity.type
_entity.pdbx_description
1 polymer ?
#
loop_
_entity_poly.entity_id
_entity_poly.type
_entity_poly.pdbx_seq_one_letter_code
_entity_poly.pdbx_strand_id
1 'polypeptide(L)'
;MWNCCTKLKHLLSLQTLNPRKALPLFPPRSMATWTCSKCTFTNPPSQKPNCLICLSPSPSLSLSPFSSPSSSSSSAPKWACKACTFLNPYRTTNCEICGARASSVLSLHALDEDELDSSIGSVFLPLQACNKRKNREESAVEIDGDRVESGEFRGDKAANKGVILLDDTTLRSASKTLKILSYNVWFREDLEMHKRMKALGDLIQMHSPDLICFQEVTPNIYDIFQQSSWWKAYRCSVANEMAFTRSYFCMQLSKLPVKSYSTNPFRNSVMGRELCVAEIKVQEGIPLVVATSHLESPCPAPPKWDQMFSKERVVQAKEAINSLKKNPNVIFCGDMNWDDKLDGQFPLLDGWVDAWAELRAGENGWTYDTKSNQMISGGRALQKRLDRFVCHLRDFKVREIDMIGMEAIPGLSYCKDKKVKNEVKKLVLPVLPSDHYGLLLTISTQ
;
A
#
# COMPACT_ATOMS: atom_id res chain seq x y z
N MET A 1 -50.62 29.80 -23.69
CA MET A 1 -49.83 31.04 -23.76
C MET A 1 -48.49 30.68 -24.37
N TRP A 2 -48.44 30.58 -25.70
CA TRP A 2 -48.00 31.61 -26.65
C TRP A 2 -46.46 31.72 -26.77
N ASN A 3 -45.99 31.22 -27.90
CA ASN A 3 -44.69 31.46 -28.51
C ASN A 3 -44.52 32.93 -28.95
N CYS A 4 -43.25 33.29 -29.16
CA CYS A 4 -42.72 34.15 -30.23
C CYS A 4 -42.55 35.66 -29.95
N CYS A 5 -41.29 36.15 -30.07
CA CYS A 5 -40.88 37.29 -30.91
C CYS A 5 -39.35 37.50 -30.83
N THR A 6 -38.55 37.05 -31.81
CA THR A 6 -37.94 37.85 -32.93
C THR A 6 -37.30 39.19 -32.58
N LYS A 7 -35.99 39.35 -32.82
CA LYS A 7 -35.45 40.03 -34.04
C LYS A 7 -33.90 40.02 -34.11
N LEU A 8 -33.43 39.72 -35.32
CA LEU A 8 -32.07 39.72 -35.84
C LEU A 8 -31.79 41.05 -36.59
N LYS A 9 -30.50 41.41 -36.75
CA LYS A 9 -29.82 42.33 -37.73
C LYS A 9 -28.84 43.25 -36.96
N HIS A 10 -27.57 43.49 -37.29
CA HIS A 10 -26.65 43.38 -38.43
C HIS A 10 -25.24 43.16 -37.81
N LEU A 11 -24.20 42.57 -38.42
CA LEU A 11 -23.50 42.93 -39.65
C LEU A 11 -22.65 41.74 -40.13
N LEU A 12 -22.69 41.49 -41.43
CA LEU A 12 -21.72 40.70 -42.20
C LEU A 12 -20.47 41.57 -42.47
N SER A 13 -19.29 40.98 -42.32
CA SER A 13 -18.11 41.32 -43.12
C SER A 13 -17.44 40.02 -43.56
N LEU A 14 -17.50 39.79 -44.87
CA LEU A 14 -16.81 38.75 -45.60
C LEU A 14 -15.32 39.10 -45.70
N GLN A 15 -14.44 38.20 -45.27
CA GLN A 15 -13.09 38.08 -45.82
C GLN A 15 -12.76 36.61 -46.10
N THR A 16 -13.03 36.24 -47.35
CA THR A 16 -12.23 35.38 -48.25
C THR A 16 -11.29 34.34 -47.62
N LEU A 17 -11.66 33.07 -47.79
CA LEU A 17 -10.81 31.89 -47.71
C LEU A 17 -9.67 31.94 -48.74
N ASN A 18 -8.44 31.71 -48.28
CA ASN A 18 -7.28 31.45 -49.13
C ASN A 18 -6.69 30.07 -48.77
N PRO A 19 -6.73 29.05 -49.64
CA PRO A 19 -6.29 27.69 -49.32
C PRO A 19 -4.85 27.52 -49.78
N ARG A 20 -3.88 27.57 -48.86
CA ARG A 20 -2.53 26.99 -49.01
C ARG A 20 -1.70 27.26 -47.75
N LYS A 21 -1.65 26.25 -46.88
CA LYS A 21 -0.45 25.80 -46.13
C LYS A 21 -0.90 24.63 -45.25
N ALA A 22 -0.80 23.43 -45.81
CA ALA A 22 -0.84 22.21 -45.04
C ALA A 22 0.37 22.21 -44.09
N LEU A 23 0.11 22.30 -42.78
CA LEU A 23 1.08 21.93 -41.75
C LEU A 23 1.12 20.40 -41.69
N PRO A 24 2.30 19.76 -41.66
CA PRO A 24 2.37 18.31 -41.57
C PRO A 24 1.82 17.86 -40.22
N LEU A 25 0.77 17.04 -40.26
CA LEU A 25 0.31 16.23 -39.13
C LEU A 25 1.46 15.29 -38.73
N PHE A 26 2.19 15.65 -37.67
CA PHE A 26 3.09 14.72 -37.01
C PHE A 26 2.24 13.62 -36.35
N PRO A 27 2.61 12.33 -36.49
CA PRO A 27 1.92 11.26 -35.79
C PRO A 27 2.09 11.46 -34.27
N PRO A 28 1.10 11.11 -33.43
CA PRO A 28 1.27 11.19 -31.99
C PRO A 28 2.44 10.30 -31.59
N ARG A 29 3.49 10.90 -31.01
CA ARG A 29 4.59 10.16 -30.40
C ARG A 29 3.99 9.19 -29.39
N SER A 30 4.15 7.90 -29.64
CA SER A 30 4.00 6.85 -28.63
C SER A 30 4.90 7.22 -27.44
N MET A 31 4.33 7.82 -26.40
CA MET A 31 5.08 8.08 -25.18
C MET A 31 5.20 6.75 -24.44
N ALA A 32 6.43 6.27 -24.31
CA ALA A 32 6.72 5.11 -23.49
C ALA A 32 6.56 5.47 -22.01
N THR A 33 6.16 4.49 -21.21
CA THR A 33 6.32 4.54 -19.76
C THR A 33 7.78 4.81 -19.40
N TRP A 34 8.05 5.61 -18.37
CA TRP A 34 9.43 5.89 -17.93
C TRP A 34 9.60 5.67 -16.43
N THR A 35 10.67 5.01 -16.05
CA THR A 35 10.99 4.72 -14.64
C THR A 35 11.69 5.90 -14.00
N CYS A 36 11.17 6.38 -12.86
CA CYS A 36 11.76 7.48 -12.12
C CYS A 36 13.11 7.08 -11.51
N SER A 37 14.15 7.84 -11.80
CA SER A 37 15.49 7.60 -11.25
C SER A 37 15.61 7.88 -9.74
N LYS A 38 14.65 8.58 -9.12
CA LYS A 38 14.65 8.87 -7.68
C LYS A 38 13.87 7.86 -6.84
N CYS A 39 12.68 7.45 -7.28
CA CYS A 39 11.80 6.57 -6.51
C CYS A 39 11.46 5.25 -7.21
N THR A 40 12.03 4.99 -8.39
CA THR A 40 11.85 3.77 -9.21
C THR A 40 10.43 3.50 -9.71
N PHE A 41 9.48 4.40 -9.46
CA PHE A 41 8.12 4.28 -9.98
C PHE A 41 8.08 4.38 -11.50
N THR A 42 7.34 3.49 -12.14
CA THR A 42 7.14 3.50 -13.59
C THR A 42 5.97 4.42 -13.92
N ASN A 43 6.29 5.61 -14.42
CA ASN A 43 5.28 6.60 -14.78
C ASN A 43 4.52 6.15 -16.04
N PRO A 44 3.18 6.23 -16.05
CA PRO A 44 2.37 5.92 -17.21
C PRO A 44 2.62 6.92 -18.35
N PRO A 45 2.23 6.61 -19.61
CA PRO A 45 2.29 7.54 -20.72
C PRO A 45 1.44 8.79 -20.41
N SER A 46 2.07 9.86 -19.94
CA SER A 46 1.37 11.09 -19.60
C SER A 46 2.18 12.31 -20.04
N GLN A 47 1.49 13.41 -20.34
CA GLN A 47 2.13 14.68 -20.66
C GLN A 47 2.71 15.40 -19.44
N LYS A 48 2.61 14.79 -18.24
CA LYS A 48 3.13 15.39 -17.01
C LYS A 48 4.66 15.27 -17.01
N PRO A 49 5.39 16.39 -16.87
CA PRO A 49 6.85 16.40 -16.97
C PRO A 49 7.53 15.83 -15.72
N ASN A 50 6.78 15.47 -14.68
CA ASN A 50 7.30 15.07 -13.37
C ASN A 50 6.77 13.69 -12.96
N CYS A 51 7.54 12.97 -12.17
CA CYS A 51 7.17 11.67 -11.63
C CYS A 51 5.93 11.79 -10.74
N LEU A 52 4.96 10.88 -10.90
CA LEU A 52 3.71 10.88 -10.12
C LEU A 52 3.91 10.56 -8.64
N ILE A 53 5.04 9.96 -8.24
CA ILE A 53 5.31 9.55 -6.86
C ILE A 53 6.16 10.59 -6.11
N CYS A 54 7.28 11.03 -6.68
CA CYS A 54 8.23 11.90 -5.99
C CYS A 54 8.42 13.26 -6.67
N LEU A 55 7.57 13.59 -7.65
CA LEU A 55 7.54 14.87 -8.38
C LEU A 55 8.84 15.25 -9.10
N SER A 56 9.77 14.31 -9.24
CA SER A 56 11.05 14.55 -9.90
C SER A 56 10.91 14.59 -11.43
N PRO A 57 11.59 15.50 -12.14
CA PRO A 57 11.38 15.73 -13.57
C PRO A 57 11.75 14.51 -14.43
N SER A 58 11.04 14.38 -15.55
CA SER A 58 11.22 13.36 -16.58
C SER A 58 12.49 13.63 -17.39
N PRO A 59 13.27 12.60 -17.77
CA PRO A 59 14.47 12.76 -18.58
C PRO A 59 14.25 13.35 -19.98
N SER A 60 13.00 13.37 -20.49
CA SER A 60 12.72 13.51 -21.92
C SER A 60 12.22 14.89 -22.40
N LEU A 61 12.31 15.97 -21.60
CA LEU A 61 11.79 17.30 -21.97
C LEU A 61 12.84 18.43 -21.96
N SER A 62 14.05 18.16 -22.45
CA SER A 62 15.05 19.20 -22.71
C SER A 62 15.47 19.25 -24.18
N LEU A 63 14.70 19.91 -25.03
CA LEU A 63 15.04 20.29 -26.42
C LEU A 63 14.24 21.59 -26.73
N SER A 64 14.76 22.71 -27.26
CA SER A 64 15.96 23.05 -28.07
C SER A 64 16.14 24.61 -28.09
N PRO A 65 16.88 25.30 -29.02
CA PRO A 65 18.04 24.93 -29.88
C PRO A 65 19.21 25.95 -29.84
N PHE A 66 20.42 25.53 -30.25
CA PHE A 66 21.21 26.09 -31.38
C PHE A 66 22.71 25.76 -31.26
N SER A 67 23.28 25.45 -32.44
CA SER A 67 24.70 25.47 -32.81
C SER A 67 25.52 24.20 -32.57
N SER A 68 25.70 23.43 -33.65
CA SER A 68 26.94 22.69 -33.94
C SER A 68 27.96 23.67 -34.58
N PRO A 69 29.28 23.41 -34.58
CA PRO A 69 29.86 22.27 -35.31
C PRO A 69 30.90 21.45 -34.54
N SER A 70 30.92 20.15 -34.89
CA SER A 70 32.03 19.19 -34.90
C SER A 70 33.40 19.56 -34.29
N SER A 71 33.82 18.74 -33.32
CA SER A 71 35.21 18.23 -33.25
C SER A 71 35.29 17.06 -32.27
N SER A 72 35.80 15.93 -32.74
CA SER A 72 36.28 14.80 -31.95
C SER A 72 37.19 15.27 -30.81
N SER A 73 36.83 15.02 -29.56
CA SER A 73 37.78 15.13 -28.45
C SER A 73 37.50 14.10 -27.37
N SER A 74 38.55 13.37 -27.06
CA SER A 74 38.72 12.49 -25.91
C SER A 74 38.10 13.11 -24.66
N SER A 75 37.14 12.40 -24.05
CA SER A 75 36.52 12.82 -22.80
C SER A 75 37.59 12.99 -21.74
N ALA A 76 37.88 14.24 -21.37
CA ALA A 76 38.80 14.56 -20.28
C ALA A 76 38.36 13.82 -19.00
N PRO A 77 39.30 13.32 -18.19
CA PRO A 77 38.97 12.59 -16.97
C PRO A 77 38.08 13.43 -16.05
N LYS A 78 37.10 12.79 -15.41
CA LYS A 78 36.20 13.38 -14.42
C LYS A 78 36.33 12.60 -13.11
N TRP A 79 36.13 13.26 -11.98
CA TRP A 79 36.11 12.61 -10.66
C TRP A 79 34.70 12.71 -10.06
N ALA A 80 34.22 11.60 -9.51
CA ALA A 80 32.94 11.56 -8.82
C ALA A 80 33.10 12.12 -7.41
N CYS A 81 32.25 13.08 -7.03
CA CYS A 81 32.22 13.61 -5.67
C CYS A 81 31.79 12.52 -4.68
N LYS A 82 32.58 12.23 -3.65
CA LYS A 82 32.19 11.22 -2.65
C LYS A 82 30.95 11.59 -1.83
N ALA A 83 30.61 12.87 -1.74
CA ALA A 83 29.47 13.36 -0.97
C ALA A 83 28.16 13.34 -1.76
N CYS A 84 28.18 13.69 -3.04
CA CYS A 84 26.96 13.80 -3.86
C CYS A 84 27.02 13.06 -5.21
N THR A 85 28.11 12.34 -5.48
CA THR A 85 28.36 11.52 -6.69
C THR A 85 28.46 12.28 -8.01
N PHE A 86 28.33 13.62 -8.00
CA PHE A 86 28.48 14.46 -9.19
C PHE A 86 29.86 14.30 -9.84
N LEU A 87 29.89 14.10 -11.17
CA LEU A 87 31.11 13.93 -11.96
C LEU A 87 31.70 15.29 -12.33
N ASN A 88 32.60 15.76 -11.47
CA ASN A 88 33.31 17.01 -11.64
C ASN A 88 34.45 16.87 -12.67
N PRO A 89 34.79 17.92 -13.42
CA PRO A 89 36.01 17.94 -14.23
C PRO A 89 37.26 17.68 -13.36
N TYR A 90 38.25 16.90 -13.83
CA TYR A 90 39.47 16.62 -13.05
C TYR A 90 40.28 17.86 -12.62
N ARG A 91 40.06 19.01 -13.26
CA ARG A 91 40.74 20.27 -12.95
C ARG A 91 40.11 21.02 -11.77
N THR A 92 38.94 20.61 -11.29
CA THR A 92 38.29 21.25 -10.15
C THR A 92 38.58 20.48 -8.87
N THR A 93 39.06 21.18 -7.84
CA THR A 93 39.41 20.60 -6.54
C THR A 93 38.24 20.59 -5.56
N ASN A 94 37.12 21.24 -5.91
CA ASN A 94 35.89 21.30 -5.14
C ASN A 94 34.70 20.92 -6.04
N CYS A 95 33.73 20.24 -5.47
CA CYS A 95 32.54 19.78 -6.18
C CYS A 95 31.61 20.95 -6.51
N GLU A 96 31.20 21.07 -7.77
CA GLU A 96 30.36 22.18 -8.25
C GLU A 96 28.95 22.18 -7.62
N ILE A 97 28.43 21.00 -7.29
CA ILE A 97 27.08 20.86 -6.72
C ILE A 97 27.02 21.08 -5.20
N CYS A 98 28.03 20.63 -4.46
CA CYS A 98 27.96 20.60 -2.99
C CYS A 98 29.18 21.20 -2.28
N GLY A 99 30.16 21.74 -3.02
CA GLY A 99 31.37 22.38 -2.49
C GLY A 99 32.44 21.42 -1.94
N ALA A 100 32.16 20.12 -1.83
CA ALA A 100 33.04 19.13 -1.20
C ALA A 100 34.35 18.91 -1.98
N ARG A 101 35.49 18.81 -1.28
CA ARG A 101 36.83 18.78 -1.88
C ARG A 101 37.19 17.39 -2.47
N ALA A 102 37.95 17.36 -3.56
CA ALA A 102 38.47 16.15 -4.19
C ALA A 102 39.57 15.51 -3.33
N SER A 103 39.50 14.20 -3.09
CA SER A 103 40.55 13.46 -2.37
C SER A 103 41.67 13.04 -3.33
N SER A 104 42.92 13.40 -3.06
CA SER A 104 44.08 13.04 -3.89
C SER A 104 44.82 11.78 -3.40
N VAL A 105 45.13 10.90 -4.36
CA VAL A 105 46.21 9.88 -4.49
C VAL A 105 46.11 8.47 -3.83
N LEU A 106 46.03 7.47 -4.73
CA LEU A 106 46.55 6.08 -4.84
C LEU A 106 47.01 5.26 -3.60
N SER A 107 46.51 4.01 -3.49
CA SER A 107 47.27 2.79 -3.83
C SER A 107 46.43 1.51 -3.76
N LEU A 108 46.72 0.62 -4.70
CA LEU A 108 46.17 -0.71 -4.96
C LEU A 108 46.75 -1.72 -3.95
N HIS A 109 45.94 -2.61 -3.36
CA HIS A 109 46.27 -4.03 -3.19
C HIS A 109 45.01 -4.80 -2.76
N ALA A 110 44.73 -5.87 -3.50
CA ALA A 110 43.69 -6.85 -3.24
C ALA A 110 44.12 -7.80 -2.12
N LEU A 111 43.21 -8.12 -1.19
CA LEU A 111 43.17 -9.37 -0.45
C LEU A 111 41.71 -9.68 -0.04
N ASP A 112 41.27 -10.83 -0.53
CA ASP A 112 40.38 -11.86 0.00
C ASP A 112 39.07 -11.55 0.73
N GLU A 113 38.07 -12.32 0.28
CA GLU A 113 36.73 -12.48 0.83
C GLU A 113 36.77 -12.99 2.28
N ASP A 114 35.94 -12.42 3.13
CA ASP A 114 35.10 -13.19 4.07
C ASP A 114 33.89 -12.36 4.52
N GLU A 115 32.72 -12.95 4.24
CA GLU A 115 31.46 -12.94 5.00
C GLU A 115 30.98 -11.64 5.70
N LEU A 116 30.05 -10.91 5.06
CA LEU A 116 29.02 -10.13 5.80
C LEU A 116 27.71 -9.96 5.00
N ASP A 117 26.66 -10.66 5.47
CA ASP A 117 25.29 -10.72 4.95
C ASP A 117 24.61 -9.33 4.90
N SER A 118 24.24 -8.90 3.69
CA SER A 118 23.50 -7.65 3.42
C SER A 118 22.47 -7.84 2.30
N SER A 119 21.71 -8.94 2.33
CA SER A 119 20.78 -9.30 1.24
C SER A 119 19.31 -9.41 1.66
N ILE A 120 18.77 -8.34 2.23
CA ILE A 120 17.31 -8.08 2.32
C ILE A 120 16.83 -7.35 1.03
N GLY A 121 17.75 -6.86 0.20
CA GLY A 121 17.56 -6.06 -1.04
C GLY A 121 16.75 -6.64 -2.19
N SER A 122 16.41 -7.94 -2.17
CA SER A 122 15.82 -8.60 -3.34
C SER A 122 14.30 -8.75 -3.30
N VAL A 123 13.64 -8.31 -2.23
CA VAL A 123 12.18 -8.51 -2.02
C VAL A 123 11.33 -7.42 -2.71
N PHE A 124 11.92 -6.29 -3.10
CA PHE A 124 11.20 -5.10 -3.59
C PHE A 124 11.54 -4.71 -5.05
N LEU A 125 11.54 -5.65 -5.98
CA LEU A 125 11.70 -5.33 -7.42
C LEU A 125 10.36 -5.43 -8.19
N PRO A 126 9.99 -4.42 -9.02
CA PRO A 126 8.86 -4.51 -9.94
C PRO A 126 9.14 -5.56 -11.03
N LEU A 127 8.19 -6.46 -11.29
CA LEU A 127 8.24 -7.37 -12.43
C LEU A 127 7.67 -6.66 -13.66
N GLN A 128 8.33 -6.82 -14.81
CA GLN A 128 7.89 -6.22 -16.07
C GLN A 128 6.69 -6.96 -16.67
N ALA A 129 5.74 -6.21 -17.22
CA ALA A 129 4.60 -6.75 -17.96
C ALA A 129 5.06 -7.44 -19.25
N CYS A 130 4.64 -8.68 -19.47
CA CYS A 130 4.90 -9.41 -20.71
C CYS A 130 3.71 -9.25 -21.66
N ASN A 131 3.95 -8.68 -22.84
CA ASN A 131 2.96 -8.51 -23.91
C ASN A 131 2.44 -9.88 -24.40
N LYS A 132 1.12 -10.12 -24.27
CA LYS A 132 0.45 -11.26 -24.88
C LYS A 132 0.53 -11.16 -26.40
N ARG A 133 1.32 -12.03 -27.03
CA ARG A 133 1.17 -12.31 -28.48
C ARG A 133 -0.04 -13.22 -28.66
N LYS A 134 -0.99 -12.70 -29.43
CA LYS A 134 -2.21 -13.32 -29.93
C LYS A 134 -1.80 -14.39 -30.94
N ASN A 135 -2.08 -15.66 -30.69
CA ASN A 135 -2.21 -16.66 -31.75
C ASN A 135 -3.61 -17.22 -31.69
N ARG A 136 -4.29 -17.07 -32.82
CA ARG A 136 -5.62 -17.53 -33.16
C ARG A 136 -5.40 -18.79 -33.97
N GLU A 137 -6.01 -19.90 -33.57
CA GLU A 137 -6.36 -20.98 -34.48
C GLU A 137 -7.71 -21.53 -34.03
N GLU A 138 -8.69 -21.35 -34.92
CA GLU A 138 -10.02 -21.96 -34.92
C GLU A 138 -9.90 -23.41 -35.35
N SER A 139 -10.68 -24.29 -34.72
CA SER A 139 -11.36 -25.40 -35.42
C SER A 139 -12.57 -25.80 -34.58
N ALA A 140 -13.75 -25.53 -35.14
CA ALA A 140 -15.05 -25.99 -34.68
C ALA A 140 -15.38 -27.37 -35.29
N VAL A 141 -16.25 -28.14 -34.62
CA VAL A 141 -17.44 -28.89 -35.12
C VAL A 141 -17.98 -29.72 -33.92
N GLU A 142 -19.07 -29.27 -33.28
CA GLU A 142 -20.49 -29.76 -33.29
C GLU A 142 -20.76 -31.07 -32.50
N ILE A 143 -21.47 -31.00 -31.36
CA ILE A 143 -22.93 -31.17 -31.08
C ILE A 143 -23.40 -32.63 -31.04
N ASP A 144 -23.78 -33.08 -29.84
CA ASP A 144 -25.03 -33.80 -29.51
C ASP A 144 -25.13 -33.72 -27.96
N GLY A 145 -26.19 -33.30 -27.27
CA GLY A 145 -27.61 -33.41 -27.54
C GLY A 145 -28.22 -34.38 -26.50
N ASP A 146 -28.58 -33.92 -25.30
CA ASP A 146 -29.84 -34.39 -24.68
C ASP A 146 -30.30 -33.53 -23.48
N ARG A 147 -31.61 -33.63 -23.21
CA ARG A 147 -32.49 -32.68 -22.53
C ARG A 147 -33.33 -33.43 -21.47
N VAL A 148 -33.84 -32.68 -20.46
CA VAL A 148 -34.94 -33.00 -19.50
C VAL A 148 -34.58 -34.05 -18.41
N GLU A 149 -34.94 -34.03 -17.11
CA GLU A 149 -36.09 -33.59 -16.29
C GLU A 149 -35.60 -33.11 -14.89
N SER A 150 -36.06 -31.99 -14.32
CA SER A 150 -37.29 -31.80 -13.50
C SER A 150 -37.64 -32.93 -12.53
N GLY A 151 -37.21 -32.79 -11.27
CA GLY A 151 -37.72 -33.53 -10.12
C GLY A 151 -38.23 -32.58 -9.04
N GLU A 152 -39.55 -32.44 -8.95
CA GLU A 152 -40.26 -31.82 -7.85
C GLU A 152 -40.09 -32.63 -6.55
N PHE A 153 -39.95 -31.96 -5.41
CA PHE A 153 -40.40 -32.50 -4.13
C PHE A 153 -41.11 -31.40 -3.31
N ARG A 154 -42.43 -31.56 -3.18
CA ARG A 154 -43.26 -31.07 -2.06
C ARG A 154 -42.71 -31.74 -0.78
N GLY A 155 -42.67 -31.15 0.42
CA GLY A 155 -43.49 -30.12 1.03
C GLY A 155 -44.15 -30.75 2.26
N ASP A 156 -43.74 -30.36 3.47
CA ASP A 156 -44.48 -30.64 4.71
C ASP A 156 -44.47 -29.41 5.63
N LYS A 157 -45.64 -29.20 6.26
CA LYS A 157 -46.07 -28.00 6.97
C LYS A 157 -45.84 -28.08 8.48
N ALA A 158 -45.50 -26.93 9.05
CA ALA A 158 -46.00 -26.28 10.28
C ALA A 158 -46.11 -27.05 11.61
N ALA A 159 -45.56 -26.45 12.68
CA ALA A 159 -46.33 -26.07 13.87
C ALA A 159 -45.57 -25.09 14.80
N ASN A 160 -46.28 -24.04 15.22
CA ASN A 160 -45.96 -23.07 16.27
C ASN A 160 -45.78 -23.71 17.66
N LYS A 161 -44.90 -23.13 18.50
CA LYS A 161 -45.24 -22.54 19.83
C LYS A 161 -43.98 -22.13 20.60
N GLY A 162 -44.03 -20.94 21.21
CA GLY A 162 -43.13 -20.57 22.30
C GLY A 162 -42.64 -19.12 22.29
N VAL A 163 -43.56 -18.14 22.33
CA VAL A 163 -43.19 -16.78 22.76
C VAL A 163 -42.92 -16.85 24.26
N ILE A 164 -41.65 -16.79 24.64
CA ILE A 164 -41.27 -16.53 26.04
C ILE A 164 -41.11 -15.02 26.15
N LEU A 165 -42.10 -14.38 26.78
CA LEU A 165 -41.97 -13.05 27.37
C LEU A 165 -40.93 -13.17 28.48
N LEU A 166 -39.70 -12.71 28.23
CA LEU A 166 -38.71 -12.53 29.27
C LEU A 166 -38.92 -11.14 29.88
N ASP A 167 -39.23 -11.19 31.16
CA ASP A 167 -39.51 -10.13 32.11
C ASP A 167 -38.38 -9.07 32.17
N ASP A 168 -38.80 -7.81 32.28
CA ASP A 168 -38.03 -6.59 32.00
C ASP A 168 -37.19 -6.12 33.21
N THR A 169 -36.51 -7.03 33.90
CA THR A 169 -35.76 -6.67 35.12
C THR A 169 -34.40 -7.35 35.32
N THR A 170 -33.81 -7.91 34.26
CA THR A 170 -32.40 -8.38 34.30
C THR A 170 -31.59 -7.96 33.08
N LEU A 171 -31.71 -6.69 32.67
CA LEU A 171 -30.68 -6.00 31.87
C LEU A 171 -29.44 -5.72 32.74
N ARG A 172 -28.76 -6.79 33.17
CA ARG A 172 -27.31 -6.72 33.41
C ARG A 172 -26.72 -6.19 32.12
N SER A 173 -26.08 -5.02 32.19
CA SER A 173 -25.33 -4.39 31.08
C SER A 173 -24.62 -5.47 30.28
N ALA A 174 -25.16 -5.80 29.09
CA ALA A 174 -24.54 -6.79 28.24
C ALA A 174 -23.16 -6.26 27.87
N SER A 175 -22.10 -7.00 28.23
CA SER A 175 -20.72 -6.61 27.94
C SER A 175 -20.61 -6.32 26.45
N LYS A 176 -20.30 -5.07 26.10
CA LYS A 176 -20.26 -4.63 24.71
C LYS A 176 -18.93 -5.08 24.13
N THR A 177 -18.99 -6.02 23.20
CA THR A 177 -17.84 -6.51 22.45
C THR A 177 -17.59 -5.64 21.22
N LEU A 178 -16.33 -5.33 20.93
CA LEU A 178 -15.89 -4.60 19.75
C LEU A 178 -14.83 -5.39 18.99
N LYS A 179 -14.92 -5.37 17.66
CA LYS A 179 -13.93 -5.96 16.75
C LYS A 179 -13.15 -4.88 16.00
N ILE A 180 -11.84 -4.94 16.05
CA ILE A 180 -10.93 -4.00 15.39
C ILE A 180 -10.03 -4.78 14.45
N LEU A 181 -10.08 -4.44 13.16
CA LEU A 181 -9.24 -5.04 12.12
C LEU A 181 -8.05 -4.13 11.81
N SER A 182 -6.85 -4.69 11.73
CA SER A 182 -5.69 -4.05 11.11
C SER A 182 -5.24 -4.86 9.89
N TYR A 183 -4.99 -4.21 8.76
CA TYR A 183 -4.60 -4.90 7.53
C TYR A 183 -3.76 -4.01 6.59
N ASN A 184 -2.50 -4.37 6.32
CA ASN A 184 -1.76 -3.84 5.18
C ASN A 184 -2.30 -4.45 3.87
N VAL A 185 -2.89 -3.63 2.99
CA VAL A 185 -3.62 -4.12 1.80
C VAL A 185 -2.72 -4.39 0.59
N TRP A 186 -1.43 -4.08 0.71
CA TRP A 186 -0.41 -4.16 -0.32
C TRP A 186 -0.69 -3.28 -1.54
N PHE A 187 0.06 -2.17 -1.66
CA PHE A 187 -0.11 -1.19 -2.75
C PHE A 187 0.28 -1.71 -4.15
N ARG A 188 0.63 -2.99 -4.29
CA ARG A 188 1.04 -3.58 -5.57
C ARG A 188 -0.13 -3.72 -6.54
N GLU A 189 -0.44 -2.66 -7.25
CA GLU A 189 -1.64 -2.55 -8.10
C GLU A 189 -1.57 -3.41 -9.39
N ASP A 190 -0.38 -3.77 -9.87
CA ASP A 190 -0.18 -4.58 -11.07
C ASP A 190 -0.56 -6.06 -10.88
N LEU A 191 -0.79 -6.51 -9.64
CA LEU A 191 -1.12 -7.88 -9.30
C LEU A 191 -2.57 -8.00 -8.82
N GLU A 192 -3.46 -8.35 -9.76
CA GLU A 192 -4.87 -8.71 -9.54
C GLU A 192 -5.64 -7.82 -8.54
N MET A 193 -5.32 -6.52 -8.48
CA MET A 193 -5.77 -5.58 -7.45
C MET A 193 -7.28 -5.64 -7.17
N HIS A 194 -8.12 -5.60 -8.22
CA HIS A 194 -9.58 -5.63 -8.05
C HIS A 194 -10.07 -6.91 -7.35
N LYS A 195 -9.50 -8.07 -7.72
CA LYS A 195 -9.87 -9.36 -7.10
C LYS A 195 -9.34 -9.46 -5.68
N ARG A 196 -8.11 -8.97 -5.43
CA ARG A 196 -7.54 -8.87 -4.08
C ARG A 196 -8.39 -8.00 -3.16
N MET A 197 -8.75 -6.80 -3.60
CA MET A 197 -9.57 -5.87 -2.82
C MET A 197 -11.00 -6.38 -2.63
N LYS A 198 -11.57 -7.10 -3.62
CA LYS A 198 -12.84 -7.81 -3.45
C LYS A 198 -12.74 -8.88 -2.36
N ALA A 199 -11.73 -9.75 -2.41
CA ALA A 199 -11.54 -10.79 -1.39
C ALA A 199 -11.35 -10.21 0.01
N LEU A 200 -10.62 -9.09 0.12
CA LEU A 200 -10.51 -8.33 1.37
C LEU A 200 -11.87 -7.77 1.81
N GLY A 201 -12.69 -7.28 0.88
CA GLY A 201 -14.07 -6.88 1.15
C GLY A 201 -14.97 -8.01 1.65
N ASP A 202 -14.81 -9.22 1.10
CA ASP A 202 -15.54 -10.41 1.54
C ASP A 202 -15.15 -10.77 3.01
N LEU A 203 -13.86 -10.64 3.38
CA LEU A 203 -13.40 -10.79 4.77
C LEU A 203 -14.03 -9.74 5.71
N ILE A 204 -14.11 -8.47 5.29
CA ILE A 204 -14.75 -7.41 6.08
C ILE A 204 -16.22 -7.76 6.32
N GLN A 205 -16.94 -8.22 5.30
CA GLN A 205 -18.35 -8.60 5.45
C GLN A 205 -18.53 -9.79 6.38
N MET A 206 -17.66 -10.81 6.25
CA MET A 206 -17.68 -12.01 7.09
C MET A 206 -17.43 -11.68 8.57
N HIS A 207 -16.38 -10.93 8.87
CA HIS A 207 -15.99 -10.66 10.26
C HIS A 207 -16.71 -9.45 10.87
N SER A 208 -17.26 -8.58 10.01
CA SER A 208 -18.03 -7.39 10.37
C SER A 208 -17.36 -6.52 11.44
N PRO A 209 -16.07 -6.13 11.29
CA PRO A 209 -15.36 -5.34 12.31
C PRO A 209 -16.06 -4.01 12.57
N ASP A 210 -16.00 -3.52 13.80
CA ASP A 210 -16.52 -2.21 14.21
C ASP A 210 -15.60 -1.07 13.76
N LEU A 211 -14.29 -1.34 13.79
CA LEU A 211 -13.25 -0.45 13.31
C LEU A 211 -12.28 -1.18 12.39
N ILE A 212 -11.79 -0.50 11.37
CA ILE A 212 -10.77 -1.02 10.45
C ILE A 212 -9.66 -0.01 10.32
N CYS A 213 -8.42 -0.48 10.35
CA CYS A 213 -7.20 0.27 10.16
C CYS A 213 -6.41 -0.33 9.00
N PHE A 214 -6.44 0.33 7.84
CA PHE A 214 -5.68 -0.09 6.67
C PHE A 214 -4.37 0.66 6.55
N GLN A 215 -3.36 -0.03 6.02
CA GLN A 215 -2.09 0.52 5.57
C GLN A 215 -1.93 0.26 4.06
N GLU A 216 -1.08 1.05 3.39
CA GLU A 216 -0.81 0.94 1.94
C GLU A 216 -2.03 1.15 1.02
N VAL A 217 -3.02 1.92 1.46
CA VAL A 217 -4.15 2.28 0.59
C VAL A 217 -3.69 3.30 -0.43
N THR A 218 -3.83 2.98 -1.72
CA THR A 218 -3.61 3.89 -2.84
C THR A 218 -4.92 4.57 -3.27
N PRO A 219 -4.88 5.63 -4.11
CA PRO A 219 -6.10 6.22 -4.66
C PRO A 219 -7.00 5.23 -5.41
N ASN A 220 -6.42 4.27 -6.15
CA ASN A 220 -7.19 3.27 -6.89
C ASN A 220 -7.83 2.24 -5.96
N ILE A 221 -7.11 1.81 -4.92
CA ILE A 221 -7.67 0.92 -3.89
C ILE A 221 -8.79 1.63 -3.13
N TYR A 222 -8.61 2.91 -2.79
CA TYR A 222 -9.63 3.73 -2.15
C TYR A 222 -10.92 3.80 -2.99
N ASP A 223 -10.81 4.01 -4.30
CA ASP A 223 -11.96 4.02 -5.21
C ASP A 223 -12.69 2.67 -5.24
N ILE A 224 -11.95 1.54 -5.30
CA ILE A 224 -12.55 0.20 -5.20
C ILE A 224 -13.30 0.02 -3.88
N PHE A 225 -12.71 0.47 -2.77
CA PHE A 225 -13.36 0.40 -1.46
C PHE A 225 -14.62 1.27 -1.41
N GLN A 226 -14.60 2.49 -1.94
CA GLN A 226 -15.79 3.36 -1.98
C GLN A 226 -16.98 2.74 -2.74
N GLN A 227 -16.69 1.97 -3.79
CA GLN A 227 -17.70 1.29 -4.60
C GLN A 227 -18.20 -0.02 -3.96
N SER A 228 -17.51 -0.52 -2.92
CA SER A 228 -17.86 -1.77 -2.27
C SER A 228 -19.13 -1.65 -1.42
N SER A 229 -19.95 -2.70 -1.37
CA SER A 229 -21.25 -2.67 -0.68
C SER A 229 -21.13 -2.50 0.84
N TRP A 230 -20.00 -2.88 1.44
CA TRP A 230 -19.74 -2.69 2.87
C TRP A 230 -19.38 -1.24 3.24
N TRP A 231 -18.95 -0.40 2.29
CA TRP A 231 -18.42 0.95 2.56
C TRP A 231 -19.39 1.83 3.34
N LYS A 232 -20.68 1.82 2.95
CA LYS A 232 -21.71 2.69 3.53
C LYS A 232 -21.96 2.46 5.02
N ALA A 233 -21.55 1.31 5.55
CA ALA A 233 -21.64 1.02 6.98
C ALA A 233 -20.60 1.78 7.81
N TYR A 234 -19.56 2.35 7.19
CA TYR A 234 -18.42 2.95 7.86
C TYR A 234 -18.30 4.44 7.57
N ARG A 235 -17.89 5.18 8.59
CA ARG A 235 -17.34 6.54 8.45
C ARG A 235 -15.84 6.44 8.20
N CYS A 236 -15.35 7.17 7.20
CA CYS A 236 -13.95 7.13 6.78
C CYS A 236 -13.17 8.33 7.34
N SER A 237 -11.92 8.10 7.75
CA SER A 237 -10.99 9.15 8.19
C SER A 237 -10.41 9.99 7.06
N VAL A 238 -10.49 9.51 5.82
CA VAL A 238 -9.86 10.15 4.65
C VAL A 238 -10.94 10.77 3.76
N ALA A 239 -10.88 12.09 3.61
CA ALA A 239 -11.72 12.82 2.67
C ALA A 239 -11.37 12.45 1.23
N ASN A 240 -12.36 12.41 0.35
CA ASN A 240 -12.21 12.01 -1.06
C ASN A 240 -11.10 12.82 -1.75
N GLU A 241 -11.15 14.15 -1.64
CA GLU A 241 -10.15 15.06 -2.23
C GLU A 241 -8.72 14.76 -1.76
N MET A 242 -8.54 14.41 -0.48
CA MET A 242 -7.23 14.09 0.07
C MET A 242 -6.69 12.76 -0.45
N ALA A 243 -7.56 11.76 -0.64
CA ALA A 243 -7.15 10.44 -1.11
C ALA A 243 -6.41 10.51 -2.45
N PHE A 244 -6.85 11.37 -3.38
CA PHE A 244 -6.27 11.49 -4.72
C PHE A 244 -5.01 12.37 -4.80
N THR A 245 -4.57 12.97 -3.70
CA THR A 245 -3.35 13.80 -3.66
C THR A 245 -2.12 13.04 -3.18
N ARG A 246 -2.31 11.85 -2.61
CA ARG A 246 -1.26 11.03 -1.99
C ARG A 246 -1.03 9.78 -2.82
N SER A 247 0.20 9.27 -2.80
CA SER A 247 0.56 8.02 -3.48
C SER A 247 0.00 6.79 -2.76
N TYR A 248 0.11 6.77 -1.44
CA TYR A 248 -0.53 5.81 -0.55
C TYR A 248 -0.68 6.42 0.85
N PHE A 249 -1.53 5.83 1.68
CA PHE A 249 -1.84 6.34 3.03
C PHE A 249 -2.41 5.26 3.96
N CYS A 250 -2.46 5.57 5.25
CA CYS A 250 -3.25 4.81 6.20
C CYS A 250 -4.70 5.32 6.21
N MET A 251 -5.67 4.42 6.35
CA MET A 251 -7.09 4.75 6.36
C MET A 251 -7.80 4.08 7.52
N GLN A 252 -8.58 4.84 8.28
CA GLN A 252 -9.41 4.30 9.35
C GLN A 252 -10.89 4.37 8.97
N LEU A 253 -11.63 3.32 9.28
CA LEU A 253 -13.07 3.18 9.04
C LEU A 253 -13.74 2.80 10.36
N SER A 254 -14.89 3.41 10.67
CA SER A 254 -15.62 3.14 11.92
C SER A 254 -17.13 3.06 11.69
N LYS A 255 -17.76 1.98 12.18
CA LYS A 255 -19.22 1.90 12.33
C LYS A 255 -19.72 2.77 13.49
N LEU A 256 -18.88 2.93 14.52
CA LEU A 256 -19.20 3.70 15.72
C LEU A 256 -19.09 5.22 15.48
N PRO A 257 -19.79 6.03 16.29
CA PRO A 257 -19.60 7.48 16.27
C PRO A 257 -18.15 7.87 16.59
N VAL A 258 -17.58 8.69 15.71
CA VAL A 258 -16.22 9.21 15.87
C VAL A 258 -16.31 10.67 16.29
N LYS A 259 -15.59 11.04 17.35
CA LYS A 259 -15.48 12.43 17.81
C LYS A 259 -14.55 13.23 16.91
N SER A 260 -13.40 12.65 16.56
CA SER A 260 -12.40 13.27 15.70
C SER A 260 -11.53 12.21 15.04
N TYR A 261 -11.05 12.55 13.84
CA TYR A 261 -9.88 11.94 13.23
C TYR A 261 -8.75 12.96 13.23
N SER A 262 -7.52 12.51 13.47
CA SER A 262 -6.33 13.34 13.34
C SER A 262 -5.18 12.53 12.78
N THR A 263 -4.24 13.22 12.15
CA THR A 263 -3.07 12.60 11.52
C THR A 263 -1.84 13.42 11.87
N ASN A 264 -0.82 12.75 12.41
CA ASN A 264 0.43 13.37 12.85
C ASN A 264 1.59 12.77 12.04
N PRO A 265 2.17 13.52 11.07
CA PRO A 265 3.32 13.05 10.31
C PRO A 265 4.55 12.87 11.18
N PHE A 266 5.28 11.78 10.98
CA PHE A 266 6.56 11.57 11.66
C PHE A 266 7.64 12.42 11.00
N ARG A 267 8.26 13.31 11.78
CA ARG A 267 9.25 14.27 11.25
C ARG A 267 10.50 13.60 10.68
N ASN A 268 10.84 12.43 11.18
CA ASN A 268 11.99 11.65 10.74
C ASN A 268 11.65 10.65 9.61
N SER A 269 10.42 10.64 9.10
CA SER A 269 10.05 9.73 8.02
C SER A 269 10.60 10.21 6.68
N VAL A 270 11.13 9.28 5.90
CA VAL A 270 11.54 9.51 4.51
C VAL A 270 10.57 8.87 3.51
N MET A 271 9.63 8.07 4.02
CA MET A 271 8.58 7.40 3.24
C MET A 271 7.18 8.04 3.44
N GLY A 272 7.08 9.16 4.16
CA GLY A 272 5.80 9.86 4.38
C GLY A 272 4.90 9.16 5.41
N ARG A 273 5.50 8.53 6.42
CA ARG A 273 4.80 7.81 7.48
C ARG A 273 4.21 8.76 8.50
N GLU A 274 3.09 8.36 9.08
CA GLU A 274 2.28 9.18 9.98
C GLU A 274 1.54 8.32 11.00
N LEU A 275 1.15 8.92 12.12
CA LEU A 275 0.24 8.35 13.10
C LEU A 275 -1.18 8.87 12.85
N CYS A 276 -2.08 8.00 12.39
CA CYS A 276 -3.51 8.28 12.28
C CYS A 276 -4.21 7.91 13.59
N VAL A 277 -5.07 8.78 14.09
CA VAL A 277 -5.75 8.61 15.38
C VAL A 277 -7.25 8.88 15.22
N ALA A 278 -8.07 7.96 15.71
CA ALA A 278 -9.51 8.10 15.80
C ALA A 278 -9.96 8.08 17.27
N GLU A 279 -10.68 9.13 17.69
CA GLU A 279 -11.34 9.19 19.00
C GLU A 279 -12.77 8.66 18.88
N ILE A 280 -13.02 7.49 19.45
CA ILE A 280 -14.27 6.72 19.30
C ILE A 280 -15.14 6.87 20.54
N LYS A 281 -16.44 7.10 20.32
CA LYS A 281 -17.45 7.08 21.38
C LYS A 281 -18.08 5.70 21.44
N VAL A 282 -17.64 4.88 22.39
CA VAL A 282 -18.17 3.52 22.56
C VAL A 282 -19.44 3.51 23.40
N GLN A 283 -19.39 4.19 24.55
CA GLN A 283 -20.48 4.46 25.50
C GLN A 283 -20.26 5.85 26.11
N GLU A 284 -21.29 6.39 26.77
CA GLU A 284 -21.16 7.68 27.45
C GLU A 284 -20.09 7.61 28.56
N GLY A 285 -19.18 8.58 28.59
CA GLY A 285 -18.09 8.63 29.57
C GLY A 285 -16.92 7.67 29.37
N ILE A 286 -17.00 6.72 28.42
CA ILE A 286 -15.92 5.73 28.15
C ILE A 286 -15.29 6.02 26.77
N PRO A 287 -14.22 6.85 26.73
CA PRO A 287 -13.52 7.14 25.48
C PRO A 287 -12.64 5.95 25.07
N LEU A 288 -12.57 5.68 23.76
CA LEU A 288 -11.60 4.74 23.18
C LEU A 288 -10.82 5.45 22.08
N VAL A 289 -9.49 5.44 22.17
CA VAL A 289 -8.62 5.92 21.10
C VAL A 289 -8.10 4.72 20.31
N VAL A 290 -8.37 4.71 19.00
CA VAL A 290 -7.79 3.73 18.08
C VAL A 290 -6.85 4.45 17.14
N ALA A 291 -5.58 4.11 17.21
CA ALA A 291 -4.53 4.67 16.38
C ALA A 291 -3.99 3.63 15.41
N THR A 292 -3.57 4.09 14.24
CA THR A 292 -2.84 3.26 13.28
C THR A 292 -1.68 3.97 12.61
N SER A 293 -0.68 3.19 12.23
CA SER A 293 0.44 3.66 11.45
C SER A 293 0.98 2.55 10.56
N HIS A 294 1.77 2.96 9.57
CA HIS A 294 2.66 2.10 8.83
C HIS A 294 4.08 2.62 9.10
N LEU A 295 4.78 2.07 10.11
CA LEU A 295 6.09 2.59 10.52
C LEU A 295 7.16 2.35 9.43
N GLU A 296 8.27 3.08 9.50
CA GLU A 296 9.32 3.07 8.48
C GLU A 296 9.75 1.64 8.10
N SER A 297 9.60 1.30 6.82
CA SER A 297 9.89 -0.05 6.34
C SER A 297 11.38 -0.24 6.06
N PRO A 298 11.92 -1.47 6.19
CA PRO A 298 13.19 -1.81 5.57
C PRO A 298 13.09 -1.60 4.05
N CYS A 299 13.97 -0.78 3.47
CA CYS A 299 14.01 -0.55 2.02
C CYS A 299 15.46 -0.68 1.51
N PRO A 300 15.99 -1.91 1.52
CA PRO A 300 17.33 -2.18 1.01
C PRO A 300 17.39 -1.92 -0.50
N ALA A 301 18.10 -0.86 -0.88
CA ALA A 301 18.22 -0.37 -2.23
C ALA A 301 19.69 -0.04 -2.58
N PRO A 302 20.06 0.01 -3.87
CA PRO A 302 21.38 0.44 -4.29
C PRO A 302 21.77 1.81 -3.67
N PRO A 303 23.06 2.05 -3.38
CA PRO A 303 24.21 1.20 -3.70
C PRO A 303 24.56 0.17 -2.62
N LYS A 304 24.00 0.29 -1.41
CA LYS A 304 24.43 -0.51 -0.26
C LYS A 304 23.54 -1.72 0.05
N TRP A 305 22.26 -1.69 -0.34
CA TRP A 305 21.27 -2.74 -0.05
C TRP A 305 21.08 -3.08 1.44
N ASP A 306 21.43 -2.16 2.34
CA ASP A 306 21.43 -2.37 3.79
C ASP A 306 20.51 -1.39 4.56
N GLN A 307 19.70 -0.59 3.86
CA GLN A 307 18.87 0.45 4.49
C GLN A 307 17.65 -0.15 5.21
N MET A 308 17.83 -0.50 6.48
CA MET A 308 16.81 -1.15 7.31
C MET A 308 15.89 -0.19 8.07
N PHE A 309 16.25 1.10 8.15
CA PHE A 309 15.50 2.18 8.81
C PHE A 309 15.07 1.89 10.26
N SER A 310 15.84 1.06 10.97
CA SER A 310 15.56 0.66 12.34
C SER A 310 15.53 1.85 13.31
N LYS A 311 16.49 2.77 13.18
CA LYS A 311 16.56 3.97 14.04
C LYS A 311 15.32 4.85 13.86
N GLU A 312 14.89 5.05 12.62
CA GLU A 312 13.73 5.84 12.27
C GLU A 312 12.47 5.22 12.85
N ARG A 313 12.26 3.92 12.59
CA ARG A 313 11.13 3.13 13.08
C ARG A 313 11.02 3.11 14.61
N VAL A 314 12.14 2.95 15.32
CA VAL A 314 12.18 2.99 16.80
C VAL A 314 11.77 4.37 17.33
N VAL A 315 12.25 5.45 16.72
CA VAL A 315 11.86 6.82 17.12
C VAL A 315 10.36 7.04 16.88
N GLN A 316 9.83 6.58 15.75
CA GLN A 316 8.40 6.70 15.42
C GLN A 316 7.51 5.92 16.40
N ALA A 317 7.87 4.69 16.75
CA ALA A 317 7.14 3.90 17.73
C ALA A 317 7.13 4.59 19.11
N LYS A 318 8.27 5.13 19.56
CA LYS A 318 8.37 5.90 20.81
C LYS A 318 7.52 7.17 20.76
N GLU A 319 7.54 7.90 19.64
CA GLU A 319 6.74 9.10 19.44
C GLU A 319 5.24 8.79 19.51
N ALA A 320 4.81 7.70 18.86
CA ALA A 320 3.42 7.25 18.88
C ALA A 320 2.95 6.88 20.30
N ILE A 321 3.71 6.02 20.99
CA ILE A 321 3.38 5.60 22.37
C ILE A 321 3.32 6.82 23.30
N ASN A 322 4.30 7.73 23.21
CA ASN A 322 4.32 8.93 24.05
C ASN A 322 3.17 9.90 23.77
N SER A 323 2.71 9.98 22.51
CA SER A 323 1.57 10.81 22.13
C SER A 323 0.25 10.23 22.65
N LEU A 324 0.14 8.90 22.69
CA LEU A 324 -1.10 8.21 23.04
C LEU A 324 -1.29 7.96 24.54
N LYS A 325 -0.20 7.91 25.34
CA LYS A 325 -0.21 7.52 26.77
C LYS A 325 -1.13 8.30 27.72
N LYS A 326 -1.60 9.49 27.31
CA LYS A 326 -2.50 10.31 28.14
C LYS A 326 -3.94 9.79 28.15
N ASN A 327 -4.29 8.90 27.21
CA ASN A 327 -5.64 8.40 27.06
C ASN A 327 -5.84 7.11 27.90
N PRO A 328 -7.01 6.94 28.55
CA PRO A 328 -7.25 5.81 29.45
C PRO A 328 -7.47 4.48 28.71
N ASN A 329 -7.98 4.53 27.47
CA ASN A 329 -8.17 3.37 26.62
C ASN A 329 -7.58 3.64 25.24
N VAL A 330 -6.51 2.93 24.91
CA VAL A 330 -5.80 3.04 23.64
C VAL A 330 -5.63 1.67 23.02
N ILE A 331 -5.89 1.61 21.71
CA ILE A 331 -5.40 0.58 20.82
C ILE A 331 -4.52 1.25 19.78
N PHE A 332 -3.25 0.84 19.67
CA PHE A 332 -2.35 1.22 18.59
C PHE A 332 -2.05 -0.02 17.74
N CYS A 333 -2.42 0.02 16.46
CA CYS A 333 -2.33 -1.14 15.57
C CYS A 333 -1.86 -0.77 14.16
N GLY A 334 -1.39 -1.73 13.38
CA GLY A 334 -0.89 -1.47 12.04
C GLY A 334 0.33 -2.29 11.70
N ASP A 335 0.84 -2.06 10.50
CA ASP A 335 2.13 -2.56 10.07
C ASP A 335 3.24 -1.76 10.74
N MET A 336 3.78 -2.32 11.82
CA MET A 336 4.83 -1.70 12.58
C MET A 336 6.21 -1.91 11.95
N ASN A 337 6.31 -2.72 10.88
CA ASN A 337 7.58 -3.16 10.28
C ASN A 337 8.61 -3.67 11.30
N TRP A 338 8.15 -4.11 12.49
CA TRP A 338 9.02 -4.27 13.65
C TRP A 338 9.73 -5.61 13.61
N ASP A 339 11.05 -5.56 13.76
CA ASP A 339 11.91 -6.73 13.86
C ASP A 339 12.55 -6.76 15.25
N ASP A 340 12.07 -7.63 16.14
CA ASP A 340 12.53 -7.66 17.53
C ASP A 340 14.06 -7.90 17.67
N LYS A 341 14.69 -8.51 16.66
CA LYS A 341 16.15 -8.70 16.64
C LYS A 341 16.91 -7.43 16.24
N LEU A 342 16.37 -6.65 15.32
CA LEU A 342 17.04 -5.44 14.80
C LEU A 342 16.67 -4.19 15.59
N ASP A 343 15.40 -4.06 15.95
CA ASP A 343 14.82 -2.88 16.61
C ASP A 343 14.80 -3.01 18.14
N GLY A 344 15.03 -4.21 18.65
CA GLY A 344 14.93 -4.55 20.06
C GLY A 344 13.47 -4.68 20.53
N GLN A 345 13.28 -4.56 21.84
CA GLN A 345 11.95 -4.64 22.44
C GLN A 345 11.09 -3.45 21.99
N PHE A 346 9.85 -3.72 21.58
CA PHE A 346 8.89 -2.67 21.27
C PHE A 346 8.72 -1.75 22.51
N PRO A 347 8.71 -0.41 22.34
CA PRO A 347 8.80 0.55 23.46
C PRO A 347 7.49 0.71 24.22
N LEU A 348 7.00 -0.38 24.81
CA LEU A 348 5.82 -0.41 25.67
C LEU A 348 6.10 0.33 26.99
N LEU A 349 5.09 1.05 27.48
CA LEU A 349 5.09 1.64 28.82
C LEU A 349 4.42 0.68 29.80
N ASP A 350 4.57 0.93 31.10
CA ASP A 350 3.91 0.15 32.13
C ASP A 350 2.39 0.12 31.92
N GLY A 351 1.82 -1.09 32.02
CA GLY A 351 0.40 -1.33 31.77
C GLY A 351 0.00 -1.35 30.28
N TRP A 352 0.94 -1.21 29.35
CA TRP A 352 0.71 -1.49 27.93
C TRP A 352 1.05 -2.95 27.62
N VAL A 353 0.27 -3.55 26.73
CA VAL A 353 0.39 -4.97 26.37
C VAL A 353 0.41 -5.14 24.85
N ASP A 354 1.17 -6.12 24.37
CA ASP A 354 1.05 -6.63 23.00
C ASP A 354 -0.02 -7.72 22.99
N ALA A 355 -1.14 -7.47 22.30
CA ALA A 355 -2.32 -8.33 22.38
C ALA A 355 -2.05 -9.74 21.84
N TRP A 356 -1.17 -9.90 20.84
CA TRP A 356 -0.79 -11.23 20.36
C TRP A 356 0.02 -11.96 21.40
N ALA A 357 1.03 -11.31 21.98
CA ALA A 357 1.87 -11.92 23.00
C ALA A 357 1.07 -12.32 24.27
N GLU A 358 0.06 -11.52 24.64
CA GLU A 358 -0.82 -11.80 25.78
C GLU A 358 -1.78 -12.98 25.52
N LEU A 359 -2.47 -12.98 24.37
CA LEU A 359 -3.55 -13.93 24.10
C LEU A 359 -3.09 -15.24 23.42
N ARG A 360 -1.96 -15.20 22.71
CA ARG A 360 -1.41 -16.31 21.90
C ARG A 360 0.03 -16.61 22.32
N ALA A 361 0.27 -16.65 23.64
CA ALA A 361 1.59 -16.89 24.20
C ALA A 361 2.18 -18.20 23.67
N GLY A 362 3.38 -18.13 23.09
CA GLY A 362 4.06 -19.27 22.47
C GLY A 362 3.82 -19.44 20.97
N GLU A 363 2.87 -18.71 20.39
CA GLU A 363 2.68 -18.66 18.94
C GLU A 363 3.50 -17.52 18.30
N ASN A 364 4.08 -17.78 17.12
CA ASN A 364 4.96 -16.83 16.46
C ASN A 364 4.26 -15.56 15.95
N GLY A 365 2.99 -15.67 15.56
CA GLY A 365 2.21 -14.55 15.01
C GLY A 365 2.78 -13.93 13.74
N TRP A 366 3.34 -14.73 12.83
CA TRP A 366 3.90 -14.20 11.58
C TRP A 366 2.80 -13.66 10.66
N THR A 367 2.66 -12.33 10.60
CA THR A 367 1.72 -11.64 9.72
C THR A 367 2.28 -11.43 8.32
N TYR A 368 3.61 -11.51 8.17
CA TYR A 368 4.30 -11.55 6.89
C TYR A 368 5.13 -12.84 6.82
N ASP A 369 4.69 -13.81 6.02
CA ASP A 369 5.28 -15.14 6.00
C ASP A 369 5.38 -15.71 4.58
N THR A 370 6.59 -15.71 4.03
CA THR A 370 6.88 -16.29 2.70
C THR A 370 6.74 -17.81 2.60
N LYS A 371 6.59 -18.53 3.74
CA LYS A 371 6.34 -19.97 3.74
C LYS A 371 4.86 -20.29 3.60
N SER A 372 4.02 -19.68 4.43
CA SER A 372 2.57 -19.90 4.37
C SER A 372 1.90 -19.07 3.26
N ASN A 373 2.34 -17.83 3.04
CA ASN A 373 1.81 -16.97 2.00
C ASN A 373 2.45 -17.32 0.65
N GLN A 374 1.83 -18.27 -0.04
CA GLN A 374 2.31 -18.79 -1.32
C GLN A 374 2.41 -17.72 -2.41
N MET A 375 1.66 -16.61 -2.30
CA MET A 375 1.71 -15.50 -3.27
C MET A 375 3.08 -14.82 -3.30
N ILE A 376 3.75 -14.70 -2.16
CA ILE A 376 5.09 -14.09 -2.06
C ILE A 376 6.23 -15.12 -1.96
N SER A 377 5.92 -16.39 -2.13
CA SER A 377 6.90 -17.47 -2.12
C SER A 377 7.89 -17.40 -3.30
N GLY A 378 8.90 -18.28 -3.28
CA GLY A 378 9.92 -18.37 -4.32
C GLY A 378 11.12 -17.43 -4.12
N GLY A 379 11.11 -16.57 -3.11
CA GLY A 379 12.27 -15.78 -2.65
C GLY A 379 13.02 -16.42 -1.46
N ARG A 380 13.83 -15.63 -0.76
CA ARG A 380 14.44 -16.00 0.55
C ARG A 380 13.31 -16.17 1.57
N ALA A 381 13.45 -17.17 2.45
CA ALA A 381 12.50 -17.35 3.54
C ALA A 381 12.57 -16.16 4.50
N LEU A 382 11.45 -15.47 4.65
CA LEU A 382 11.22 -14.38 5.60
C LEU A 382 9.88 -14.63 6.31
N GLN A 383 9.93 -14.63 7.64
CA GLN A 383 8.77 -14.82 8.51
C GLN A 383 8.87 -13.81 9.65
N LYS A 384 7.96 -12.84 9.68
CA LYS A 384 8.01 -11.68 10.57
C LYS A 384 6.63 -11.33 11.10
N ARG A 385 6.60 -10.81 12.33
CA ARG A 385 5.41 -10.26 12.98
C ARG A 385 5.43 -8.74 12.86
N LEU A 386 5.21 -8.29 11.63
CA LEU A 386 5.27 -6.88 11.26
C LEU A 386 4.05 -6.13 11.78
N ASP A 387 2.88 -6.73 11.66
CA ASP A 387 1.62 -6.16 12.11
C ASP A 387 1.38 -6.52 13.58
N ARG A 388 1.01 -5.51 14.39
CA ARG A 388 0.81 -5.70 15.84
C ARG A 388 -0.42 -4.93 16.32
N PHE A 389 -0.96 -5.39 17.44
CA PHE A 389 -1.90 -4.65 18.28
C PHE A 389 -1.24 -4.42 19.63
N VAL A 390 -1.05 -3.15 19.99
CA VAL A 390 -0.58 -2.75 21.30
C VAL A 390 -1.68 -1.98 22.02
N CYS A 391 -2.01 -2.40 23.24
CA CYS A 391 -3.17 -1.91 23.97
C CYS A 391 -2.78 -1.34 25.34
N HIS A 392 -3.49 -0.31 25.77
CA HIS A 392 -3.53 0.14 27.16
C HIS A 392 -4.99 0.45 27.49
N LEU A 393 -5.65 -0.46 28.21
CA LEU A 393 -7.10 -0.44 28.37
C LEU A 393 -7.47 -0.48 29.85
N ARG A 394 -8.10 0.59 30.33
CA ARG A 394 -8.63 0.68 31.70
C ARG A 394 -10.03 0.08 31.80
N ASP A 395 -10.89 0.42 30.84
CA ASP A 395 -12.33 0.11 30.87
C ASP A 395 -12.69 -1.07 29.96
N PHE A 396 -11.71 -1.60 29.22
CA PHE A 396 -11.86 -2.74 28.32
C PHE A 396 -10.86 -3.85 28.66
N LYS A 397 -11.16 -5.07 28.21
CA LYS A 397 -10.24 -6.21 28.21
C LYS A 397 -10.06 -6.72 26.80
N VAL A 398 -8.83 -7.09 26.44
CA VAL A 398 -8.56 -7.90 25.25
C VAL A 398 -9.13 -9.30 25.48
N ARG A 399 -9.83 -9.86 24.48
CA ARG A 399 -10.54 -11.13 24.60
C ARG A 399 -10.03 -12.18 23.62
N GLU A 400 -9.82 -11.78 22.38
CA GLU A 400 -9.44 -12.66 21.30
C GLU A 400 -8.63 -11.88 20.27
N ILE A 401 -7.70 -12.57 19.62
CA ILE A 401 -6.98 -12.05 18.47
C ILE A 401 -6.82 -13.18 17.45
N ASP A 402 -7.22 -12.90 16.21
CA ASP A 402 -7.19 -13.85 15.12
C ASP A 402 -6.41 -13.29 13.93
N MET A 403 -5.77 -14.18 13.20
CA MET A 403 -5.12 -13.90 11.93
C MET A 403 -6.07 -14.30 10.79
N ILE A 404 -6.30 -13.39 9.84
CA ILE A 404 -7.27 -13.58 8.75
C ILE A 404 -6.65 -13.32 7.38
N GLY A 405 -7.31 -13.77 6.31
CA GLY A 405 -6.84 -13.59 4.94
C GLY A 405 -5.68 -14.51 4.56
N MET A 406 -5.59 -15.67 5.22
CA MET A 406 -4.56 -16.69 5.00
C MET A 406 -4.83 -17.57 3.77
N GLU A 407 -6.04 -17.54 3.24
CA GLU A 407 -6.46 -18.39 2.15
C GLU A 407 -6.21 -17.74 0.78
N ALA A 408 -5.76 -18.56 -0.17
CA ALA A 408 -5.65 -18.18 -1.56
C ALA A 408 -7.05 -17.90 -2.16
N ILE A 409 -7.12 -16.90 -3.04
CA ILE A 409 -8.33 -16.60 -3.80
C ILE A 409 -8.57 -17.75 -4.79
N PRO A 410 -9.71 -18.46 -4.71
CA PRO A 410 -9.95 -19.65 -5.52
C PRO A 410 -9.83 -19.37 -7.03
N GLY A 411 -9.08 -20.22 -7.72
CA GLY A 411 -8.89 -20.13 -9.17
C GLY A 411 -8.03 -18.95 -9.65
N LEU A 412 -7.36 -18.22 -8.75
CA LEU A 412 -6.57 -17.05 -9.10
C LEU A 412 -5.06 -17.29 -8.88
N SER A 413 -4.28 -17.04 -9.93
CA SER A 413 -2.83 -17.20 -9.93
C SER A 413 -2.14 -16.12 -10.77
N TYR A 414 -0.87 -15.85 -10.50
CA TYR A 414 -0.02 -14.96 -11.29
C TYR A 414 1.33 -15.59 -11.61
N CYS A 415 2.00 -15.09 -12.64
CA CYS A 415 3.34 -15.53 -13.01
C CYS A 415 4.41 -14.65 -12.36
N LYS A 416 5.35 -15.27 -11.65
CA LYS A 416 6.54 -14.64 -11.07
C LYS A 416 7.79 -15.11 -11.81
N ASP A 417 8.57 -14.17 -12.33
CA ASP A 417 9.89 -14.48 -12.88
C ASP A 417 10.89 -14.63 -11.72
N LYS A 418 11.57 -15.78 -11.67
CA LYS A 418 12.64 -16.08 -10.73
C LYS A 418 13.94 -16.27 -11.48
N LYS A 419 14.91 -15.40 -11.23
CA LYS A 419 16.28 -15.58 -11.70
C LYS A 419 16.94 -16.69 -10.88
N VAL A 420 17.36 -17.76 -11.54
CA VAL A 420 18.15 -18.84 -10.95
C VAL A 420 19.41 -18.97 -11.79
N LYS A 421 20.56 -18.57 -11.24
CA LYS A 421 21.81 -18.42 -12.00
C LYS A 421 21.59 -17.46 -13.19
N ASN A 422 21.95 -17.88 -14.41
CA ASN A 422 21.79 -17.09 -15.64
C ASN A 422 20.46 -17.34 -16.37
N GLU A 423 19.52 -18.07 -15.77
CA GLU A 423 18.23 -18.40 -16.38
C GLU A 423 17.05 -17.76 -15.63
N VAL A 424 16.02 -17.34 -16.37
CA VAL A 424 14.76 -16.86 -15.82
C VAL A 424 13.75 -18.00 -15.86
N LYS A 425 13.35 -18.49 -14.67
CA LYS A 425 12.28 -19.48 -14.52
C LYS A 425 10.97 -18.77 -14.20
N LYS A 426 9.89 -19.16 -14.87
CA LYS A 426 8.54 -18.69 -14.55
C LYS A 426 7.90 -19.59 -13.51
N LEU A 427 7.50 -19.01 -12.39
CA LEU A 427 6.70 -19.66 -11.35
C LEU A 427 5.25 -19.22 -11.48
N VAL A 428 4.31 -20.14 -11.38
CA VAL A 428 2.88 -19.80 -11.24
C VAL A 428 2.55 -19.90 -9.75
N LEU A 429 2.15 -18.79 -9.15
CA LEU A 429 1.86 -18.69 -7.73
C LEU A 429 0.39 -18.28 -7.52
N PRO A 430 -0.28 -18.76 -6.46
CA PRO A 430 -1.63 -18.31 -6.16
C PRO A 430 -1.63 -16.84 -5.77
N VAL A 431 -2.81 -16.23 -5.79
CA VAL A 431 -3.01 -14.86 -5.31
C VAL A 431 -3.77 -14.90 -3.99
N LEU A 432 -3.25 -14.20 -2.99
CA LEU A 432 -3.90 -13.96 -1.70
C LEU A 432 -4.40 -12.49 -1.66
N PRO A 433 -5.25 -12.11 -0.69
CA PRO A 433 -5.73 -10.73 -0.56
C PRO A 433 -4.59 -9.70 -0.45
N SER A 434 -3.50 -10.06 0.25
CA SER A 434 -2.33 -9.23 0.46
C SER A 434 -1.09 -10.10 0.70
N ASP A 435 0.10 -9.52 0.63
CA ASP A 435 1.34 -10.16 1.10
C ASP A 435 1.41 -10.23 2.63
N HIS A 436 0.55 -9.47 3.32
CA HIS A 436 0.28 -9.58 4.75
C HIS A 436 -1.00 -10.37 5.05
N TYR A 437 -1.05 -10.96 6.24
CA TYR A 437 -2.28 -11.41 6.88
C TYR A 437 -2.85 -10.30 7.77
N GLY A 438 -4.17 -10.20 7.81
CA GLY A 438 -4.86 -9.25 8.69
C GLY A 438 -4.89 -9.74 10.13
N LEU A 439 -4.92 -8.82 11.09
CA LEU A 439 -5.16 -9.13 12.50
C LEU A 439 -6.52 -8.56 12.94
N LEU A 440 -7.36 -9.42 13.52
CA LEU A 440 -8.66 -9.06 14.06
C LEU A 440 -8.63 -9.18 15.58
N LEU A 441 -8.65 -8.03 16.27
CA LEU A 441 -8.69 -7.95 17.72
C LEU A 441 -10.14 -7.83 18.20
N THR A 442 -10.52 -8.63 19.19
CA THR A 442 -11.79 -8.51 19.92
C THR A 442 -11.52 -8.01 21.34
N ILE A 443 -12.19 -6.92 21.72
CA ILE A 443 -12.20 -6.39 23.10
C ILE A 443 -13.62 -6.40 23.66
N SER A 444 -13.77 -6.38 24.98
CA SER A 444 -15.07 -6.16 25.62
C SER A 444 -14.97 -5.13 26.75
N THR A 445 -16.07 -4.45 27.06
CA THR A 445 -16.15 -3.68 28.31
C THR A 445 -15.92 -4.59 29.51
N GLN A 446 -15.22 -4.08 30.53
CA GLN A 446 -14.93 -4.81 31.76
C GLN A 446 -16.16 -5.05 32.63
#